data_AF-A0A5M5BME3-F1
#
_entry.id   AF-A0A5M5BME3-F1
#
_cell.length_a   1.000
_cell.length_b   1.000
_cell.length_c   1.000
_cell.angle_alpha   90.00
_cell.angle_beta   90.00
_cell.angle_gamma   90.00
#
_symmetry.space_group_name_H-M   'P 1'
#
loop_
_entity.id
_entity.type
_entity.pdbx_description
1 polymer ?
#
loop_
_entity_poly.entity_id
_entity_poly.type
_entity_poly.pdbx_seq_one_letter_code
_entity_poly.pdbx_strand_id
1 'polypeptide(L)'
;MKKILLSFFIGVMLIACNQKTVSVREVWTKEQANEWYKQWGWLRGCDFIPSTAINQMEMWQADTFDPVTIDRELGWAEEIGMNCMRVYLHHLV
;
A
#
# COMPACT_ATOMS: atom_id res chain seq x y z
N MET A 1 6.77 47.50 -25.94
CA MET A 1 6.46 47.04 -24.57
C MET A 1 5.35 45.99 -24.54
N LYS A 2 4.16 46.23 -25.11
CA LYS A 2 3.05 45.25 -25.12
C LYS A 2 3.39 43.89 -25.78
N LYS A 3 4.18 43.88 -26.87
CA LYS A 3 4.62 42.65 -27.55
C LYS A 3 5.62 41.81 -26.72
N ILE A 4 6.54 42.47 -26.00
CA ILE A 4 7.52 41.82 -25.13
C ILE A 4 6.81 41.21 -23.90
N LEU A 5 5.83 41.92 -23.35
CA LEU A 5 5.00 41.44 -22.24
C LEU A 5 4.16 40.21 -22.64
N LEU A 6 3.63 40.20 -23.88
CA LEU A 6 2.85 39.09 -24.42
C LEU A 6 3.72 37.85 -24.68
N SER A 7 4.94 38.02 -25.20
CA SER A 7 5.91 36.94 -25.38
C SER A 7 6.38 36.34 -24.05
N PHE A 8 6.54 37.16 -23.01
CA PHE A 8 6.87 36.68 -21.66
C PHE A 8 5.73 35.87 -21.04
N PHE A 9 4.48 36.29 -21.25
CA PHE A 9 3.29 35.58 -20.76
C PHE A 9 3.12 34.20 -21.43
N ILE A 10 3.40 34.10 -22.74
CA ILE A 10 3.38 32.83 -23.49
C ILE A 10 4.50 31.89 -23.02
N GLY A 11 5.70 32.42 -22.75
CA GLY A 11 6.83 31.66 -22.21
C GLY A 11 6.55 31.06 -20.82
N VAL A 12 5.88 31.80 -19.94
CA VAL A 12 5.48 31.33 -18.61
C VAL A 12 4.39 30.25 -18.70
N MET A 13 3.46 30.35 -19.65
CA MET A 13 2.42 29.32 -19.88
C MET A 13 2.99 27.99 -20.40
N LEU A 14 4.04 28.02 -21.23
CA LEU A 14 4.70 26.81 -21.73
C LEU A 14 5.47 26.04 -20.64
N ILE A 15 6.01 26.74 -19.65
CA ILE A 15 6.70 26.12 -18.50
C ILE A 15 5.69 25.49 -17.52
N ALA A 16 4.51 26.10 -17.37
CA ALA A 16 3.45 25.60 -16.48
C ALA A 16 2.76 24.31 -16.98
N CYS A 17 3.00 23.88 -18.22
CA CYS A 17 2.38 22.68 -18.81
C CYS A 17 3.24 21.41 -18.73
N ASN A 18 4.29 21.39 -17.89
CA ASN A 18 5.02 20.16 -17.57
C ASN A 18 4.17 19.27 -16.63
N GLN A 19 3.09 18.72 -17.17
CA GLN A 19 2.34 17.65 -16.51
C GLN A 19 3.25 16.42 -16.47
N LYS A 20 3.70 16.04 -15.27
CA LYS A 20 4.28 14.71 -15.05
C LYS A 20 3.25 13.69 -15.51
N THR A 21 3.53 12.99 -16.60
CA THR A 21 2.78 11.82 -17.01
C THR A 21 2.92 10.80 -15.89
N VAL A 22 1.85 10.61 -15.12
CA VAL A 22 1.78 9.55 -14.13
C VAL A 22 1.82 8.25 -14.92
N SER A 23 2.97 7.57 -14.92
CA SER A 23 3.08 6.24 -15.52
C SER A 23 2.11 5.34 -14.79
N VAL A 24 1.04 4.93 -15.47
CA VAL A 24 0.13 3.90 -14.95
C VAL A 24 1.00 2.68 -14.67
N ARG A 25 0.96 2.19 -13.44
CA ARG A 25 1.70 0.99 -13.06
C ARG A 25 1.29 -0.14 -14.00
N GLU A 26 2.27 -0.73 -14.68
CA GLU A 26 1.99 -1.84 -15.58
C GLU A 26 1.35 -2.99 -14.80
N VAL A 27 0.20 -3.45 -15.30
CA VAL A 27 -0.48 -4.62 -14.76
C VAL A 27 0.34 -5.84 -15.17
N TRP A 28 0.58 -6.74 -14.22
CA TRP A 28 1.27 -7.99 -14.52
C TRP A 28 0.57 -8.77 -15.62
N THR A 29 1.38 -9.34 -16.50
CA THR A 29 0.93 -10.39 -17.42
C THR A 29 0.41 -11.59 -16.63
N LYS A 30 -0.40 -12.44 -17.28
CA LYS A 30 -0.91 -13.67 -16.66
C LYS A 30 0.25 -14.59 -16.25
N GLU A 31 1.31 -14.60 -17.03
CA GLU A 31 2.52 -15.38 -16.83
C GLU A 31 3.24 -14.94 -15.55
N GLN A 32 3.43 -13.63 -15.35
CA GLN A 32 4.02 -13.08 -14.12
C GLN A 32 3.18 -13.41 -12.88
N ALA A 33 1.85 -13.24 -12.97
CA ALA A 33 0.96 -13.57 -11.86
C ALA A 33 1.01 -15.05 -11.50
N ASN A 34 0.96 -15.94 -12.50
CA ASN A 34 1.05 -17.38 -12.28
C ASN A 34 2.40 -17.81 -11.70
N GLU A 35 3.50 -17.21 -12.16
CA GLU A 35 4.83 -17.52 -11.63
C GLU A 35 4.97 -17.11 -10.17
N TRP A 36 4.39 -15.96 -9.78
CA TRP A 36 4.32 -15.55 -8.38
C TRP A 36 3.49 -16.52 -7.53
N TYR A 37 2.30 -16.93 -8.00
CA TYR A 37 1.45 -17.86 -7.25
C TYR A 37 2.12 -19.23 -7.00
N LYS A 38 2.93 -19.72 -7.95
CA LYS A 38 3.68 -20.98 -7.77
C LYS A 38 4.66 -20.94 -6.60
N GLN A 39 5.19 -19.76 -6.25
CA GLN A 39 6.16 -19.61 -5.16
C GLN A 39 5.52 -19.84 -3.78
N TRP A 40 4.23 -19.52 -3.63
CA TRP A 40 3.54 -19.54 -2.34
C TRP A 40 2.64 -20.77 -2.15
N GLY A 41 2.28 -21.45 -3.24
CA GLY A 41 1.32 -22.56 -3.20
C GLY A 41 -0.07 -22.09 -2.77
N TRP A 42 -0.77 -22.91 -1.98
CA TRP A 42 -2.08 -22.54 -1.44
C TRP A 42 -1.93 -21.50 -0.32
N LEU A 43 -2.41 -20.27 -0.57
CA LEU A 43 -2.54 -19.20 0.43
C LEU A 43 -3.65 -19.49 1.44
N ARG A 44 -3.30 -19.66 2.71
CA ARG A 44 -4.17 -20.02 3.82
C ARG A 44 -3.99 -18.99 4.92
N GLY A 45 -5.08 -18.36 5.33
CA GLY A 45 -5.01 -17.19 6.19
C GLY A 45 -6.37 -16.69 6.65
N CYS A 46 -6.35 -15.61 7.42
CA CYS A 46 -7.54 -14.89 7.86
C CYS A 46 -7.32 -13.38 7.83
N ASP A 47 -8.41 -12.64 8.05
CA ASP A 47 -8.33 -11.23 8.43
C ASP A 47 -7.83 -11.16 9.88
N PHE A 48 -6.72 -10.46 10.09
CA PHE A 48 -6.02 -10.42 11.38
C PHE A 48 -6.24 -9.07 12.10
N ILE A 49 -6.53 -9.17 13.39
CA ILE A 49 -6.50 -8.11 14.41
C ILE A 49 -5.97 -8.79 15.69
N PRO A 50 -4.99 -8.21 16.41
CA PRO A 50 -4.48 -8.82 17.63
C PRO A 50 -5.55 -8.84 18.72
N SER A 51 -5.45 -9.77 19.67
CA SER A 51 -6.41 -9.87 20.78
C SER A 51 -6.51 -8.61 21.67
N THR A 52 -5.55 -7.69 21.56
CA THR A 52 -5.48 -6.41 22.28
C THR A 52 -6.16 -5.24 21.56
N ALA A 53 -6.67 -5.44 20.34
CA ALA A 53 -7.33 -4.39 19.57
C ALA A 53 -8.76 -4.78 19.17
N ILE A 54 -9.70 -3.85 19.29
CA ILE A 54 -11.10 -4.06 18.86
C ILE A 54 -11.29 -3.76 17.37
N ASN A 55 -10.38 -2.99 16.78
CA ASN A 55 -10.45 -2.55 15.40
C ASN A 55 -9.05 -2.28 14.81
N GLN A 56 -9.03 -2.05 13.51
CA GLN A 56 -7.81 -1.86 12.74
C GLN A 56 -7.11 -0.52 13.02
N MET A 57 -7.82 0.50 13.52
CA MET A 57 -7.19 1.76 13.92
C MET A 57 -6.37 1.54 15.19
N GLU A 58 -6.95 0.88 16.19
CA GLU A 58 -6.31 0.57 17.47
C GLU A 58 -5.10 -0.35 17.28
N MET A 59 -5.16 -1.33 16.36
CA MET A 59 -4.02 -2.16 16.02
C MET A 59 -2.77 -1.35 15.62
N TRP A 60 -2.94 -0.18 14.98
CA TRP A 60 -1.84 0.61 14.41
C TRP A 60 -1.57 1.95 15.14
N GLN A 61 -2.29 2.29 16.21
CA GLN A 61 -1.99 3.53 16.97
C GLN A 61 -0.74 3.36 17.84
N ALA A 62 0.04 4.43 17.98
CA ALA A 62 1.28 4.41 18.76
C ALA A 62 1.07 3.96 20.22
N ASP A 63 -0.02 4.39 20.85
CA ASP A 63 -0.30 4.09 22.27
C ASP A 63 -0.76 2.64 22.51
N THR A 64 -1.25 1.96 21.48
CA THR A 64 -1.84 0.60 21.57
C THR A 64 -1.13 -0.42 20.69
N PHE A 65 -0.09 -0.02 19.95
CA PHE A 65 0.71 -0.92 19.13
C PHE A 65 1.49 -1.89 20.03
N ASP A 66 1.07 -3.16 20.03
CA ASP A 66 1.66 -4.24 20.82
C ASP A 66 2.36 -5.26 19.90
N PRO A 67 3.63 -5.02 19.52
CA PRO A 67 4.36 -5.91 18.63
C PRO A 67 4.63 -7.29 19.26
N VAL A 68 4.66 -7.39 20.59
CA VAL A 68 4.91 -8.66 21.29
C VAL A 68 3.71 -9.59 21.17
N THR A 69 2.50 -9.06 21.35
CA THR A 69 1.28 -9.84 21.14
C THR A 69 1.08 -10.18 19.67
N ILE A 70 1.35 -9.25 18.75
CA ILE A 70 1.28 -9.49 17.30
C ILE A 70 2.20 -10.65 16.89
N ASP A 71 3.47 -10.62 17.32
CA ASP A 71 4.44 -11.67 17.01
C ASP A 71 3.99 -13.04 17.53
N ARG A 72 3.52 -13.10 18.78
CA ARG A 72 3.01 -14.34 19.39
C ARG A 72 1.82 -14.92 18.62
N GLU A 73 0.84 -14.09 18.28
CA GLU A 73 -0.39 -14.56 17.62
C GLU A 73 -0.16 -14.94 16.15
N LEU A 74 0.72 -14.21 15.44
CA LEU A 74 1.17 -14.60 14.11
C LEU A 74 2.00 -15.88 14.15
N GLY A 75 2.82 -16.08 15.19
CA GLY A 75 3.53 -17.33 15.44
C GLY A 75 2.57 -18.51 15.61
N TRP A 76 1.50 -18.37 16.40
CA TRP A 76 0.47 -19.41 16.51
C TRP A 76 -0.18 -19.73 15.16
N ALA A 77 -0.44 -18.71 14.34
CA ALA A 77 -1.01 -18.93 13.03
C ALA A 77 -0.06 -19.67 12.07
N GLU A 78 1.24 -19.37 12.13
CA GLU A 78 2.28 -20.11 11.42
C GLU A 78 2.34 -21.57 11.89
N GLU A 79 2.32 -21.82 13.20
CA GLU A 79 2.37 -23.16 13.80
C GLU A 79 1.20 -24.06 13.36
N ILE A 80 0.01 -23.48 13.12
CA ILE A 80 -1.15 -24.21 12.58
C ILE A 80 -1.16 -24.29 11.04
N GLY A 81 -0.14 -23.74 10.38
CA GLY A 81 0.09 -23.87 8.94
C GLY A 81 -0.56 -22.78 8.07
N MET A 82 -0.95 -21.63 8.64
CA MET A 82 -1.29 -20.46 7.83
C MET A 82 -0.02 -19.82 7.26
N ASN A 83 -0.12 -19.24 6.06
CA ASN A 83 1.01 -18.64 5.34
C ASN A 83 0.68 -17.27 4.72
N CYS A 84 -0.49 -16.72 5.04
CA CYS A 84 -0.95 -15.42 4.57
C CYS A 84 -1.81 -14.78 5.65
N MET A 85 -1.70 -13.47 5.83
CA MET A 85 -2.59 -12.69 6.70
C MET A 85 -3.03 -11.44 5.98
N ARG A 86 -4.29 -11.08 6.18
CA ARG A 86 -4.83 -9.83 5.66
C ARG A 86 -5.02 -8.85 6.79
N VAL A 87 -4.35 -7.71 6.68
CA VAL A 87 -4.50 -6.56 7.57
C VAL A 87 -5.08 -5.39 6.80
N TYR A 88 -5.68 -4.45 7.51
CA TYR A 88 -6.23 -3.24 6.91
C TYR A 88 -5.42 -2.06 7.43
N LEU A 89 -4.78 -1.36 6.49
CA LEU A 89 -4.19 -0.07 6.78
C LEU A 89 -5.28 0.98 6.59
N HIS A 90 -5.65 1.66 7.67
CA HIS A 90 -6.56 2.80 7.60
C HIS A 90 -5.75 4.08 7.46
N HIS A 91 -6.16 4.93 6.53
CA HIS A 91 -5.75 6.32 6.49
C HIS A 91 -6.91 7.15 7.06
N LEU A 92 -6.78 7.54 8.33
CA LEU A 92 -7.56 8.64 8.88
C LEU A 92 -6.73 9.91 8.69
N VAL A 93 -7.31 10.88 8.00
CA VAL A 93 -6.81 12.26 7.90
C VAL A 93 -7.51 13.11 8.93
#